data_AF-A0A150XGY3-F1
#
_entry.id   AF-A0A150XGY3-F1
#
_cell.length_a   1.000
_cell.length_b   1.000
_cell.length_c   1.000
_cell.angle_alpha   90.00
_cell.angle_beta   90.00
_cell.angle_gamma   90.00
#
_symmetry.space_group_name_H-M   'P 1'
#
loop_
_entity.id
_entity.type
_entity.pdbx_description
1 polymer ?
#
loop_
_entity_poly.entity_id
_entity_poly.type
_entity_poly.pdbx_seq_one_letter_code
_entity_poly.pdbx_strand_id
1 'polypeptide(L)'
;MANFKSINVPLTDEMKRFVSEQAGDGTMYSTPSEYVRDLIRHDQERKEAEALRESILEGYQNIVEGRLTVFTGNLRRDIGLR
;
A
#
# COMPACT_ATOMS: atom_id res chain seq x y z
N MET A 1 -23.03 4.68 7.10
CA MET A 1 -22.16 5.16 8.19
C MET A 1 -20.80 4.51 8.03
N ALA A 2 -19.71 5.27 7.93
CA ALA A 2 -18.36 4.69 7.89
C ALA A 2 -18.05 4.06 9.26
N ASN A 3 -17.54 2.82 9.27
CA ASN A 3 -17.18 2.12 10.49
C ASN A 3 -15.69 2.40 10.79
N PHE A 4 -15.43 3.21 11.81
CA PHE A 4 -14.07 3.49 12.26
C PHE A 4 -13.71 2.57 13.42
N LYS A 5 -12.65 1.78 13.24
CA LYS A 5 -12.02 0.99 14.33
C LYS A 5 -10.73 1.65 14.77
N SER A 6 -10.55 1.81 16.08
CA SER A 6 -9.31 2.30 16.67
C SER A 6 -8.27 1.19 16.77
N ILE A 7 -7.01 1.53 16.53
CA ILE A 7 -5.86 0.67 16.85
C ILE A 7 -5.08 1.32 17.99
N ASN A 8 -4.57 0.53 18.94
CA ASN A 8 -3.66 1.00 19.97
C ASN A 8 -2.26 0.48 19.66
N VAL A 9 -1.32 1.40 19.43
CA VAL A 9 0.06 1.07 19.08
C VAL A 9 0.97 1.67 20.16
N PRO A 10 1.66 0.85 20.96
CA PRO A 10 2.63 1.37 21.92
C PRO A 10 3.82 1.96 21.17
N LEU A 11 4.22 3.17 21.57
CA LEU A 11 5.33 3.92 20.98
C LEU A 11 6.30 4.32 22.10
N THR A 12 7.59 4.38 21.77
CA THR A 12 8.60 5.00 22.66
C THR A 12 8.31 6.49 22.80
N ASP A 13 8.82 7.11 23.86
CA ASP A 13 8.59 8.55 24.08
C ASP A 13 9.22 9.42 22.99
N GLU A 14 10.33 8.97 22.41
CA GLU A 14 10.95 9.59 21.24
C GLU A 14 10.00 9.57 20.03
N MET A 15 9.41 8.42 19.73
CA MET A 15 8.45 8.28 18.61
C MET A 15 7.20 9.13 18.83
N LYS A 16 6.67 9.19 20.06
CA LYS A 16 5.53 10.06 20.39
C LYS A 16 5.84 11.53 20.16
N ARG A 17 7.02 11.97 20.58
CA ARG A 17 7.49 13.36 20.39
C ARG A 17 7.58 13.68 18.90
N PHE A 18 8.24 12.83 18.13
CA PHE A 18 8.38 12.99 16.69
C PHE A 18 7.01 13.11 16.01
N VAL A 19 6.09 12.17 16.27
CA VAL A 19 4.73 12.20 15.71
C VAL A 19 3.96 13.46 16.10
N SER A 20 4.15 13.95 17.33
CA SER A 20 3.50 15.18 17.80
C SER A 20 4.11 16.43 17.16
N GLU A 21 5.41 16.45 16.86
CA GLU A 21 6.04 17.58 16.14
C GLU A 21 5.59 17.66 14.69
N GLN A 22 5.17 16.54 14.09
CA GLN A 22 4.59 16.52 12.74
C GLN A 22 3.14 17.01 12.70
N ALA A 23 2.47 17.16 13.85
CA ALA A 23 1.05 17.51 13.93
C ALA A 23 0.77 18.62 14.95
N GLY A 24 0.22 19.75 14.51
CA GLY A 24 -0.09 20.87 15.38
C GLY A 24 -0.18 22.19 14.62
N ASP A 25 -0.25 23.29 15.37
CA ASP A 25 -0.39 24.61 14.77
C ASP A 25 0.78 24.93 13.85
N GLY A 26 0.47 25.25 12.58
CA GLY A 26 1.47 25.55 11.56
C GLY A 26 2.07 24.34 10.86
N THR A 27 1.63 23.11 11.16
CA THR A 27 2.00 21.91 10.37
C THR A 27 0.91 21.53 9.36
N MET A 28 1.22 20.55 8.51
CA MET A 28 0.27 20.02 7.51
C MET A 28 -0.86 19.19 8.14
N TYR A 29 -0.67 18.67 9.36
CA TYR A 29 -1.58 17.74 10.01
C TYR A 29 -2.11 18.34 11.30
N SER A 30 -3.42 18.26 11.51
CA SER A 30 -4.05 18.84 12.71
C SER A 30 -3.92 17.94 13.94
N THR A 31 -3.72 16.62 13.74
CA THR A 31 -3.58 15.67 14.84
C THR A 31 -2.54 14.58 14.54
N PRO A 32 -1.89 14.02 15.59
CA PRO A 32 -1.03 12.84 15.46
C PRO A 32 -1.68 11.68 14.69
N SER A 33 -2.96 11.41 14.94
CA SER A 33 -3.69 10.33 14.28
C SER A 33 -3.91 10.59 12.78
N GLU A 34 -3.96 11.84 12.35
CA GLU A 34 -4.05 12.20 10.95
C GLU A 34 -2.73 11.95 10.23
N TYR A 35 -1.62 12.39 10.83
CA TYR A 35 -0.28 12.10 10.33
C TYR A 35 -0.04 10.58 10.20
N VAL A 36 -0.37 9.81 11.24
CA VAL A 36 -0.22 8.35 11.21
C VAL A 36 -1.11 7.69 10.15
N ARG A 37 -2.34 8.17 9.96
CA ARG A 37 -3.23 7.66 8.89
C ARG A 37 -2.65 7.91 7.50
N ASP A 38 -2.03 9.06 7.29
CA ASP A 38 -1.39 9.38 6.01
C ASP A 38 -0.12 8.54 5.78
N LEU A 39 0.70 8.35 6.81
CA LEU A 39 1.86 7.44 6.74
C LEU A 39 1.46 6.01 6.34
N ILE A 40 0.37 5.50 6.90
CA ILE A 40 -0.15 4.17 6.55
C ILE A 40 -0.59 4.13 5.08
N ARG A 41 -1.25 5.19 4.58
CA ARG A 41 -1.67 5.28 3.19
C ARG A 41 -0.47 5.27 2.25
N HIS A 42 0.56 6.07 2.53
CA HIS A 42 1.78 6.08 1.73
C HIS A 42 2.52 4.73 1.76
N ASP A 43 2.56 4.04 2.90
CA ASP A 43 3.14 2.69 2.97
C ASP A 43 2.34 1.69 2.11
N GLN A 44 1.01 1.78 2.15
CA GLN A 44 0.13 0.94 1.32
C GLN A 44 0.37 1.20 -0.17
N GLU A 45 0.37 2.47 -0.60
CA GLU A 45 0.61 2.85 -2.00
C GLU A 45 1.98 2.38 -2.48
N ARG A 46 3.01 2.49 -1.63
CA ARG A 46 4.36 1.98 -1.94
C ARG A 46 4.36 0.47 -2.16
N LYS A 47 3.71 -0.30 -1.29
CA LYS A 47 3.62 -1.77 -1.40
C LYS A 47 2.80 -2.20 -2.62
N GLU A 48 1.72 -1.51 -2.93
CA GLU A 48 0.93 -1.76 -4.14
C GLU A 48 1.75 -1.50 -5.42
N ALA A 49 2.51 -0.41 -5.44
CA ALA A 49 3.41 -0.10 -6.55
C ALA A 49 4.58 -1.11 -6.67
N GLU A 50 5.09 -1.63 -5.55
CA GLU A 50 6.10 -2.69 -5.54
C GLU A 50 5.54 -4.00 -6.12
N ALA A 51 4.38 -4.46 -5.64
CA ALA A 51 3.73 -5.66 -6.14
C ALA A 51 3.39 -5.57 -7.64
N LEU A 52 2.97 -4.39 -8.12
CA LEU A 52 2.75 -4.16 -9.54
C LEU A 52 4.05 -4.28 -10.34
N ARG A 53 5.16 -3.70 -9.87
CA ARG A 53 6.47 -3.81 -10.53
C ARG A 53 6.94 -5.26 -10.60
N GLU A 54 6.81 -6.01 -9.52
CA GLU A 54 7.15 -7.43 -9.48
C GLU A 54 6.34 -8.23 -10.50
N SER A 55 5.02 -7.98 -10.58
CA SER A 55 4.13 -8.64 -11.54
C SER A 55 4.53 -8.36 -13.00
N ILE A 56 4.97 -7.13 -13.30
CA ILE A 56 5.48 -6.77 -14.63
C ILE A 56 6.77 -7.52 -14.94
N LEU A 57 7.72 -7.57 -13.99
CA LEU A 57 8.98 -8.29 -14.15
C LEU A 57 8.76 -9.79 -14.34
N GLU A 58 7.84 -10.39 -13.59
CA GLU A 58 7.43 -11.79 -13.75
C GLU A 58 6.90 -12.05 -15.17
N GLY A 59 6.05 -11.14 -15.68
CA GLY A 59 5.56 -11.21 -17.07
C GLY A 59 6.69 -11.24 -18.10
N TYR A 60 7.71 -10.40 -17.94
CA TYR A 60 8.89 -10.42 -18.83
C TYR A 60 9.69 -11.72 -18.71
N GLN A 61 9.91 -12.23 -17.50
CA GLN A 61 10.61 -13.50 -17.27
C GLN A 61 9.86 -14.68 -17.91
N ASN A 62 8.54 -14.73 -17.76
CA ASN A 62 7.69 -15.73 -18.38
C ASN A 62 7.85 -15.75 -19.92
N ILE A 63 7.97 -14.59 -20.57
CA ILE A 63 8.22 -14.51 -22.01
C ILE A 63 9.60 -15.09 -22.37
N VAL A 64 10.64 -14.72 -21.63
CA VAL A 64 12.02 -15.22 -21.85
C VAL A 64 12.08 -16.74 -21.70
N GLU A 65 11.34 -17.30 -20.75
CA GLU A 65 11.31 -18.72 -20.46
C GLU A 65 10.26 -19.49 -21.29
N GLY A 66 9.56 -18.82 -22.20
CA GLY A 66 8.54 -19.42 -23.07
C GLY A 66 7.27 -19.86 -22.34
N ARG A 67 7.05 -19.41 -21.09
CA ARG A 67 5.84 -19.66 -20.31
C ARG A 67 4.72 -18.72 -20.75
N LEU A 68 4.12 -19.03 -21.90
CA LEU A 68 3.03 -18.26 -22.48
C LEU A 68 1.69 -18.98 -22.29
N THR A 69 0.62 -18.21 -22.10
CA THR A 69 -0.76 -18.72 -22.09
C THR A 69 -1.46 -18.30 -23.37
N VAL A 70 -2.13 -19.23 -24.04
CA VAL A 70 -2.92 -18.93 -25.25
C VAL A 70 -4.16 -18.14 -24.84
N PHE A 71 -4.36 -16.98 -25.45
CA PHE A 71 -5.56 -16.17 -25.22
C PHE A 71 -6.80 -16.87 -25.79
N THR A 72 -7.77 -17.19 -24.93
CA THR A 72 -8.99 -17.91 -25.33
C THR A 72 -10.13 -16.99 -25.78
N GLY A 73 -9.87 -15.68 -25.88
CA GLY A 73 -10.90 -14.67 -26.11
C GLY A 73 -11.51 -14.11 -24.83
N ASN A 74 -11.11 -14.61 -23.64
CA ASN A 74 -11.59 -14.13 -22.36
C ASN A 74 -10.44 -14.02 -21.35
N LEU A 75 -9.96 -12.79 -21.15
CA LEU A 75 -8.80 -12.52 -20.29
C LEU A 75 -9.02 -12.99 -18.85
N ARG A 76 -10.22 -12.78 -18.27
CA ARG A 76 -10.53 -13.18 -16.89
C ARG A 76 -10.39 -14.70 -16.70
N ARG A 77 -10.89 -15.48 -17.68
CA ARG A 77 -10.72 -16.93 -17.71
C ARG A 77 -9.25 -17.32 -17.76
N ASP A 78 -8.48 -16.69 -18.66
CA ASP A 78 -7.09 -17.05 -18.92
C ASP A 78 -6.16 -16.76 -17.73
N ILE A 79 -6.50 -15.75 -16.90
CA ILE A 79 -5.73 -15.38 -15.69
C ILE A 79 -6.34 -15.93 -14.39
N GLY A 80 -7.31 -16.85 -14.47
CA GLY A 80 -7.89 -17.52 -13.30
C GLY A 80 -8.77 -16.64 -12.39
N LEU A 81 -9.20 -15.47 -12.85
CA LEU A 81 -10.17 -14.63 -12.13
C LEU A 81 -11.59 -15.12 -12.44
N ARG A 82 -12.35 -15.46 -11.38
CA ARG A 82 -13.76 -15.84 -11.46
C ARG A 82 -14.66 -14.66 -11.83
#